data_AF-A0A3C1FQ51-F1
#
_entry.id   AF-A0A3C1FQ51-F1
#
_cell.length_a   1.000
_cell.length_b   1.000
_cell.length_c   1.000
_cell.angle_alpha   90.00
_cell.angle_beta   90.00
_cell.angle_gamma   90.00
#
_symmetry.space_group_name_H-M   'P 1'
#
loop_
_entity.id
_entity.type
_entity.pdbx_description
1 polymer ?
#
loop_
_entity_poly.entity_id
_entity_poly.type
_entity_poly.pdbx_seq_one_letter_code
_entity_poly.pdbx_strand_id
1 'polypeptide(L)'
;MSDPGTQDPFHEPPARAPRQKLSPRTRLFAAVAASAVAVMVILVWAGYELGKSQTPGEPPLVKAPEGAEKVRPDDPGGMYFEHQDKTVYGAFDGREEEVEQLLPPAEEPMSKPEPVLPVPEGTDGEMADEAAGEADTAPAIGETVPKVPG
;
A
#
# COMPACT_ATOMS: atom_id res chain seq x y z
N MET A 1 40.82 -27.54 59.15
CA MET A 1 41.55 -26.52 59.93
C MET A 1 41.52 -25.24 59.12
N SER A 2 40.61 -24.33 59.47
CA SER A 2 40.46 -23.01 58.85
C SER A 2 41.54 -22.10 59.44
N ASP A 3 42.31 -21.45 58.59
CA ASP A 3 43.29 -20.44 59.02
C ASP A 3 42.54 -19.12 59.31
N PRO A 4 42.57 -18.60 60.55
CA PRO A 4 41.81 -17.42 60.92
C PRO A 4 42.55 -16.14 60.53
N GLY A 5 41.97 -15.41 59.59
CA GLY A 5 42.08 -13.95 59.56
C GLY A 5 43.43 -13.38 59.12
N THR A 6 43.73 -13.50 57.83
CA THR A 6 44.49 -12.43 57.14
C THR A 6 43.57 -11.20 57.07
N GLN A 7 43.52 -10.46 58.18
CA GLN A 7 42.99 -9.10 58.19
C GLN A 7 44.01 -8.26 57.41
N ASP A 8 43.66 -7.89 56.19
CA ASP A 8 44.40 -6.88 55.44
C ASP A 8 44.42 -5.58 56.27
N PRO A 9 45.59 -5.13 56.77
CA PRO A 9 45.67 -3.95 57.60
C PRO A 9 45.35 -2.65 56.84
N PHE A 10 45.13 -2.72 55.52
CA PHE A 10 44.81 -1.58 54.65
C PHE A 10 43.37 -1.56 54.12
N HIS A 11 42.45 -2.33 54.72
CA HIS A 11 41.02 -2.17 54.40
C HIS A 11 40.47 -0.89 55.04
N GLU A 12 40.87 0.27 54.50
CA GLU A 12 40.29 1.57 54.83
C GLU A 12 38.82 1.56 54.39
N PRO A 13 37.85 1.67 55.32
CA PRO A 13 36.45 1.78 54.93
C PRO A 13 36.32 3.02 54.06
N PRO A 14 35.57 2.97 52.92
CA PRO A 14 35.44 4.14 52.07
C PRO A 14 34.95 5.30 52.94
N ALA A 15 35.70 6.40 52.91
CA ALA A 15 35.41 7.59 53.68
C ALA A 15 33.93 7.95 53.50
N ARG A 16 33.14 7.90 54.58
CA ARG A 16 31.72 8.27 54.53
C ARG A 16 31.64 9.69 53.98
N ALA A 17 31.00 9.83 52.82
CA ALA A 17 30.76 11.14 52.21
C ALA A 17 30.17 12.09 53.27
N PRO A 18 30.62 13.36 53.32
CA PRO A 18 30.13 14.29 54.32
C PRO A 18 28.61 14.38 54.17
N ARG A 19 27.88 14.19 55.28
CA ARG A 19 26.44 14.41 55.34
C ARG A 19 26.17 15.87 55.02
N GLN A 20 25.94 16.19 53.74
CA GLN A 20 25.61 17.53 53.30
C GLN A 20 24.30 17.92 54.00
N LYS A 21 24.41 18.85 54.95
CA LYS A 21 23.26 19.38 55.66
C LYS A 21 22.51 20.27 54.67
N LEU A 22 21.34 19.81 54.19
CA LEU A 22 20.45 20.59 53.34
C LEU A 22 20.23 21.96 53.96
N SER A 23 20.59 23.02 53.22
CA SER A 23 20.40 24.40 53.67
C SER A 23 18.90 24.67 53.93
N PRO A 24 18.54 25.55 54.87
CA PRO A 24 17.14 25.86 55.17
C PRO A 24 16.38 26.36 53.93
N ARG A 25 17.08 27.04 53.02
CA ARG A 25 16.52 27.48 51.72
C ARG A 25 16.23 26.31 50.81
N THR A 26 17.16 25.35 50.68
CA THR A 26 16.96 24.13 49.89
C THR A 26 15.79 23.30 50.42
N ARG A 27 15.58 23.25 51.74
CA ARG A 27 14.42 22.58 52.34
C ARG A 27 13.10 23.27 52.00
N LEU A 28 13.08 24.60 52.01
CA LEU A 28 11.90 25.36 51.60
C LEU A 28 11.57 25.13 50.13
N PHE A 29 12.55 25.21 49.24
CA PHE A 29 12.36 24.91 47.82
C PHE A 29 11.91 23.46 47.58
N ALA A 30 12.50 22.50 48.29
CA ALA A 30 12.08 21.11 48.22
C ALA A 30 10.65 20.91 48.71
N ALA A 31 10.23 21.62 49.76
CA ALA A 31 8.85 21.58 50.26
C ALA A 31 7.85 22.17 49.26
N VAL A 32 8.19 23.29 48.60
CA VAL A 32 7.36 23.90 47.55
C VAL A 32 7.29 23.01 46.31
N ALA A 33 8.40 22.40 45.91
CA ALA A 33 8.41 21.46 44.79
C ALA A 33 7.56 20.22 45.12
N ALA A 34 7.70 19.67 46.33
CA ALA A 34 6.89 18.55 46.78
C ALA A 34 5.40 18.88 46.85
N SER A 35 5.03 20.09 47.30
CA SER A 35 3.63 20.52 47.33
C SER A 35 3.06 20.69 45.92
N ALA A 36 3.83 21.23 44.97
CA ALA A 36 3.40 21.33 43.58
C ALA A 36 3.13 19.94 42.96
N VAL A 37 4.00 18.97 43.21
CA VAL A 37 3.79 17.58 42.78
C VAL A 37 2.56 16.97 43.44
N ALA A 38 2.37 17.19 44.75
CA ALA A 38 1.19 16.68 45.45
C ALA A 38 -0.12 17.25 44.88
N VAL A 39 -0.16 18.54 44.58
CA VAL A 39 -1.31 19.18 43.92
C VAL A 39 -1.56 18.56 42.54
N MET A 40 -0.51 18.34 41.74
CA MET A 40 -0.65 17.69 40.44
C MET A 40 -1.26 16.28 40.56
N VAL A 41 -0.78 15.48 41.51
CA VAL A 41 -1.32 14.13 41.75
C VAL A 41 -2.80 14.19 42.15
N ILE A 42 -3.18 15.13 43.02
CA ILE A 42 -4.57 15.33 43.44
C ILE A 42 -5.45 15.69 42.24
N LEU A 43 -5.00 16.62 41.37
CA LEU A 43 -5.76 17.02 40.19
C LEU A 43 -5.94 15.88 39.20
N VAL A 44 -4.89 15.11 38.93
CA VAL A 44 -4.96 13.94 38.04
C VAL A 44 -5.93 12.90 38.60
N TRP A 45 -5.86 12.62 39.90
CA TRP A 45 -6.74 11.65 40.55
C TRP A 45 -8.21 12.12 40.54
N ALA A 46 -8.46 13.38 40.87
CA ALA A 46 -9.81 13.96 40.84
C ALA A 46 -10.40 13.93 39.42
N GLY A 47 -9.60 14.26 38.41
CA GLY A 47 -10.01 14.18 37.01
C GLY A 47 -10.31 12.75 36.56
N TYR A 48 -9.54 11.77 37.04
CA TYR A 48 -9.78 10.36 36.76
C TYR A 48 -11.08 9.85 37.38
N GLU A 49 -11.36 10.16 38.65
CA GLU A 49 -12.62 9.79 39.30
C GLU A 49 -13.83 10.46 38.64
N LEU A 50 -13.70 11.74 38.28
CA LEU A 50 -14.76 12.45 37.56
C LEU A 50 -15.00 11.82 36.18
N GLY A 51 -13.94 11.50 35.43
CA GLY A 51 -14.03 10.87 34.10
C GLY A 51 -14.70 9.50 34.12
N LYS A 52 -14.41 8.65 35.12
CA LYS A 52 -15.10 7.35 35.28
C LYS A 52 -16.60 7.50 35.45
N SER A 53 -17.03 8.52 36.19
CA SER A 53 -18.46 8.76 36.46
C SER A 53 -19.24 9.26 35.25
N GLN A 54 -18.55 9.84 34.26
CA GLN A 54 -19.14 10.44 33.06
C GLN A 54 -19.19 9.50 31.86
N THR A 55 -18.58 8.31 31.92
CA THR A 55 -18.77 7.28 30.90
C THR A 55 -20.14 6.64 31.14
N PRO A 56 -21.11 6.80 30.21
CA PRO A 56 -22.28 5.92 30.17
C PRO A 56 -21.72 4.50 30.08
N GLY A 57 -22.17 3.61 30.97
CA GLY A 57 -21.60 2.27 31.17
C GLY A 57 -21.23 1.54 29.88
N GLU A 58 -20.23 0.66 29.99
CA GLU A 58 -19.54 -0.06 28.90
C GLU A 58 -20.15 0.09 27.50
N PRO A 59 -19.38 0.54 26.49
CA PRO A 59 -19.89 0.68 25.14
C PRO A 59 -20.57 -0.61 24.70
N PRO A 60 -21.74 -0.53 24.03
CA PRO A 60 -22.53 -1.71 23.72
C PRO A 60 -21.68 -2.70 22.93
N LEU A 61 -21.52 -3.91 23.47
CA LEU A 61 -20.77 -4.96 22.83
C LEU A 61 -21.57 -5.50 21.64
N VAL A 62 -21.20 -5.08 20.44
CA VAL A 62 -21.79 -5.59 19.19
C VAL A 62 -21.27 -7.01 18.95
N LYS A 63 -22.16 -7.99 19.04
CA LYS A 63 -21.86 -9.38 18.68
C LYS A 63 -22.42 -9.68 17.30
N ALA A 64 -21.68 -10.49 16.53
CA ALA A 64 -22.23 -11.05 15.32
C ALA A 64 -23.44 -11.93 15.67
N PRO A 65 -24.53 -11.89 14.88
CA PRO A 65 -25.60 -12.86 15.03
C PRO A 65 -25.05 -14.27 14.82
N GLU A 66 -25.55 -15.23 15.60
CA GLU A 66 -25.18 -16.64 15.43
C GLU A 66 -25.73 -17.15 14.08
N GLY A 67 -24.86 -17.68 13.23
CA GLY A 67 -25.26 -18.24 11.94
C GLY A 67 -24.19 -18.14 10.86
N ALA A 68 -24.49 -18.70 9.69
CA ALA A 68 -23.64 -18.56 8.52
C ALA A 68 -23.74 -17.14 7.95
N GLU A 69 -22.61 -16.47 7.75
CA GLU A 69 -22.54 -15.15 7.12
C GLU A 69 -23.00 -15.19 5.65
N LYS A 70 -22.90 -16.37 5.02
CA LYS A 70 -23.36 -16.63 3.65
C LYS A 70 -24.30 -17.82 3.65
N VAL A 71 -25.57 -17.54 3.42
CA VAL A 71 -26.61 -18.55 3.22
C VAL A 71 -26.95 -18.58 1.73
N ARG A 72 -26.88 -19.76 1.12
CA ARG A 72 -27.39 -19.93 -0.25
C ARG A 72 -28.91 -19.75 -0.23
N PRO A 73 -29.50 -18.99 -1.16
CA PRO A 73 -30.96 -18.90 -1.27
C PRO A 73 -31.59 -20.28 -1.48
N ASP A 74 -32.78 -20.51 -0.94
CA ASP A 74 -33.50 -21.78 -1.08
C ASP A 74 -33.77 -22.13 -2.55
N ASP A 75 -34.02 -21.10 -3.37
CA ASP A 75 -34.06 -21.20 -4.83
C ASP A 75 -32.88 -20.42 -5.41
N PRO A 76 -31.84 -21.10 -5.95
CA PRO A 76 -30.69 -20.45 -6.57
C PRO A 76 -31.04 -19.70 -7.86
N GLY A 77 -32.30 -19.73 -8.29
CA GLY A 77 -32.77 -19.19 -9.56
C GLY A 77 -32.59 -20.18 -10.70
N GLY A 78 -33.04 -19.78 -11.89
CA GLY A 78 -33.11 -20.66 -13.06
C GLY A 78 -34.53 -21.17 -13.29
N MET A 79 -35.47 -20.25 -13.52
CA MET A 79 -36.81 -20.61 -13.96
C MET A 79 -36.76 -21.11 -15.40
N TYR A 80 -37.34 -22.30 -15.66
CA TYR A 80 -37.52 -22.78 -17.01
C TYR A 80 -38.68 -22.00 -17.66
N PHE A 81 -38.35 -21.13 -18.60
CA PHE A 81 -39.32 -20.50 -19.48
C PHE A 81 -39.50 -21.36 -20.74
N GLU A 82 -40.76 -21.62 -21.10
CA GLU A 82 -41.11 -22.28 -22.35
C GLU A 82 -40.65 -21.39 -23.52
N HIS A 83 -39.96 -21.97 -24.51
CA HIS A 83 -39.49 -21.29 -25.73
C HIS A 83 -38.38 -20.23 -25.56
N GLN A 84 -37.46 -20.39 -24.60
CA GLN A 84 -36.27 -19.52 -24.44
C GLN A 84 -35.44 -19.37 -25.73
N ASP A 85 -35.42 -20.41 -26.55
CA ASP A 85 -34.64 -20.45 -27.80
C ASP A 85 -35.45 -20.01 -29.03
N LYS A 86 -36.65 -19.44 -28.87
CA LYS A 86 -37.49 -18.97 -29.99
C LYS A 86 -37.56 -17.45 -29.99
N THR A 87 -37.13 -16.83 -31.08
CA THR A 87 -37.32 -15.40 -31.31
C THR A 87 -38.73 -15.15 -31.86
N VAL A 88 -39.44 -14.14 -31.35
CA VAL A 88 -40.76 -13.74 -31.85
C VAL A 88 -40.70 -13.27 -33.32
N TYR A 89 -39.51 -12.86 -33.77
CA TYR A 89 -39.28 -12.29 -35.09
C TYR A 89 -39.18 -13.33 -36.22
N GLY A 90 -38.86 -14.61 -35.93
CA GLY A 90 -38.79 -15.66 -36.96
C GLY A 90 -40.12 -16.37 -37.25
N ALA A 91 -41.12 -16.23 -36.37
CA ALA A 91 -42.35 -17.02 -36.44
C ALA A 91 -43.33 -16.57 -37.55
N PHE A 92 -43.19 -15.35 -38.05
CA PHE A 92 -44.14 -14.76 -39.01
C PHE A 92 -43.69 -14.81 -40.47
N ASP A 93 -42.45 -15.21 -40.75
CA ASP A 93 -41.85 -15.08 -42.08
C ASP A 93 -41.68 -16.41 -42.83
N GLY A 94 -41.73 -17.55 -42.13
CA GLY A 94 -41.64 -18.87 -42.78
C GLY A 94 -40.37 -19.11 -43.61
N ARG A 95 -39.36 -18.25 -43.47
CA ARG A 95 -38.06 -18.37 -44.16
C ARG A 95 -37.07 -19.08 -43.24
N GLU A 96 -36.45 -20.14 -43.75
CA GLU A 96 -35.34 -20.83 -43.08
C GLU A 96 -34.16 -19.87 -42.93
N GLU A 97 -33.40 -20.01 -41.83
CA GLU A 97 -32.21 -19.18 -41.56
C GLU A 97 -31.18 -19.33 -42.69
N GLU A 98 -31.12 -18.33 -43.56
CA GLU A 98 -30.13 -18.24 -44.62
C GLU A 98 -28.78 -17.89 -43.99
N VAL A 99 -27.84 -18.83 -43.98
CA VAL A 99 -26.50 -18.64 -43.40
C VAL A 99 -25.73 -17.65 -44.28
N GLU A 100 -25.65 -16.40 -43.85
CA GLU A 100 -24.87 -15.38 -44.53
C GLU A 100 -23.37 -15.74 -44.52
N GLN A 101 -22.82 -15.96 -45.71
CA GLN A 101 -21.43 -16.34 -45.88
C GLN A 101 -20.55 -15.08 -45.88
N LEU A 102 -20.08 -14.68 -44.69
CA LEU A 102 -19.32 -13.44 -44.48
C LEU A 102 -17.88 -13.47 -45.02
N LEU A 103 -17.38 -14.65 -45.36
CA LEU A 103 -16.03 -14.80 -45.88
C LEU A 103 -16.06 -14.86 -47.41
N PRO A 104 -15.18 -14.11 -48.10
CA PRO A 104 -14.98 -14.30 -49.52
C PRO A 104 -14.52 -15.75 -49.78
N PRO A 105 -14.77 -16.30 -50.98
CA PRO A 105 -14.27 -17.62 -51.35
C PRO A 105 -12.75 -17.67 -51.20
N ALA A 106 -12.23 -18.83 -50.78
CA ALA A 106 -10.81 -19.03 -50.57
C ALA A 106 -10.01 -18.76 -51.86
N GLU A 107 -8.92 -18.00 -51.74
CA GLU A 107 -8.02 -17.74 -52.86
C GLU A 107 -7.25 -19.01 -53.26
N GLU A 108 -6.97 -19.17 -54.56
CA GLU A 108 -6.18 -20.28 -55.07
C GLU A 108 -4.67 -20.07 -54.81
N PRO A 109 -3.90 -21.12 -54.48
CA PRO A 109 -2.48 -20.99 -54.16
C PRO A 109 -1.65 -20.60 -55.39
N MET A 110 -0.79 -19.59 -55.24
CA MET A 110 0.18 -19.22 -56.27
C MET A 110 1.34 -20.23 -56.35
N SER A 111 1.84 -20.44 -57.57
CA SER A 111 3.03 -21.26 -57.84
C SER A 111 4.27 -20.66 -57.18
N LYS A 112 5.11 -21.52 -56.58
CA LYS A 112 6.35 -21.09 -55.91
C LYS A 112 7.40 -20.62 -56.94
N PRO A 113 8.04 -19.45 -56.75
CA PRO A 113 9.16 -19.04 -57.59
C PRO A 113 10.34 -20.01 -57.45
N GLU A 114 11.02 -20.27 -58.57
CA GLU A 114 12.20 -21.14 -58.62
C GLU A 114 13.39 -20.50 -57.88
N PRO A 115 14.24 -21.31 -57.21
CA PRO A 115 15.35 -20.80 -56.42
C PRO A 115 16.44 -20.17 -57.30
N VAL A 116 16.80 -18.93 -57.00
CA VAL A 116 18.00 -18.28 -57.54
C VAL A 116 19.21 -18.79 -56.74
N LEU A 117 20.19 -19.37 -57.44
CA LEU A 117 21.42 -19.88 -56.83
C LEU A 117 22.33 -18.71 -56.37
N PRO A 118 23.02 -18.82 -55.22
CA PRO A 118 23.87 -17.74 -54.70
C PRO A 118 25.15 -17.55 -55.52
N VAL A 119 25.44 -16.29 -55.84
CA VAL A 119 26.74 -15.82 -56.33
C VAL A 119 27.67 -15.65 -55.10
N PRO A 120 28.91 -16.17 -55.12
CA PRO A 120 29.80 -16.17 -53.95
C PRO A 120 30.32 -14.79 -53.55
N GLU A 121 30.43 -14.60 -52.24
CA GLU A 121 30.83 -13.41 -51.50
C GLU A 121 32.36 -13.21 -51.47
N GLY A 122 32.80 -11.96 -51.63
CA GLY A 122 34.17 -11.44 -51.44
C GLY A 122 34.08 -9.92 -51.59
N THR A 123 34.76 -9.07 -50.84
CA THR A 123 36.00 -9.17 -50.06
C THR A 123 35.98 -8.06 -48.98
N ASP A 124 36.35 -8.45 -47.76
CA ASP A 124 37.18 -7.75 -46.76
C ASP A 124 37.54 -6.26 -46.94
N GLY A 125 37.14 -5.46 -45.94
CA GLY A 125 38.03 -4.69 -45.06
C GLY A 125 38.78 -3.45 -45.59
N GLU A 126 38.59 -2.35 -44.84
CA GLU A 126 39.66 -1.45 -44.34
C GLU A 126 39.73 0.01 -44.87
N MET A 127 39.81 0.94 -43.91
CA MET A 127 40.19 2.38 -43.94
C MET A 127 39.24 3.39 -44.62
N ALA A 128 39.01 4.61 -44.13
CA ALA A 128 39.26 5.31 -42.86
C ALA A 128 38.58 6.70 -42.98
N ASP A 129 37.91 7.14 -41.91
CA ASP A 129 37.89 8.49 -41.30
C ASP A 129 37.50 9.78 -42.07
N GLU A 130 36.68 10.57 -41.36
CA GLU A 130 36.68 12.05 -41.23
C GLU A 130 35.51 12.91 -41.82
N ALA A 131 34.92 13.67 -40.87
CA ALA A 131 34.19 14.95 -40.93
C ALA A 131 32.72 15.02 -41.44
N ALA A 132 31.77 15.25 -40.51
CA ALA A 132 31.29 16.59 -40.14
C ALA A 132 29.89 16.57 -39.47
N GLY A 133 29.73 17.38 -38.41
CA GLY A 133 28.49 18.13 -38.18
C GLY A 133 27.57 17.67 -37.05
N GLU A 134 27.76 18.32 -35.89
CA GLU A 134 26.78 18.63 -34.83
C GLU A 134 25.30 18.64 -35.30
N ALA A 135 24.44 17.88 -34.61
CA ALA A 135 23.54 18.37 -33.56
C ALA A 135 22.52 19.41 -34.03
N ASP A 136 21.24 19.01 -34.13
CA ASP A 136 20.13 19.95 -33.98
C ASP A 136 19.11 19.40 -32.98
N THR A 137 18.98 20.18 -31.92
CA THR A 137 18.11 20.05 -30.76
C THR A 137 16.82 20.81 -31.00
N ALA A 138 15.67 20.22 -30.67
CA ALA A 138 14.53 21.01 -30.24
C ALA A 138 13.63 20.18 -29.33
N PRO A 139 13.39 20.65 -28.10
CA PRO A 139 11.99 20.88 -27.75
C PRO A 139 11.82 22.20 -27.00
N ALA A 140 10.78 22.95 -27.35
CA ALA A 140 10.21 23.97 -26.47
C ALA A 140 8.76 24.22 -26.88
N ILE A 141 7.84 23.67 -26.09
CA ILE A 141 6.44 24.02 -26.04
C ILE A 141 6.27 25.16 -25.03
N GLY A 142 5.60 26.24 -25.43
CA GLY A 142 5.35 27.39 -24.57
C GLY A 142 4.46 28.43 -25.24
N GLU A 143 3.14 28.20 -25.11
CA GLU A 143 2.10 29.20 -24.84
C GLU A 143 1.86 30.36 -25.84
N THR A 144 0.65 30.40 -26.43
CA THR A 144 -0.40 31.39 -26.10
C THR A 144 -1.53 31.38 -27.16
N VAL A 145 -2.77 31.46 -26.67
CA VAL A 145 -4.01 31.68 -27.44
C VAL A 145 -4.30 33.19 -27.46
N PRO A 146 -4.76 33.79 -28.58
CA PRO A 146 -6.13 34.34 -28.55
C PRO A 146 -6.92 34.34 -29.89
N LYS A 147 -8.23 34.04 -29.77
CA LYS A 147 -9.43 34.74 -30.31
C LYS A 147 -9.55 35.20 -31.79
N VAL A 148 -10.36 34.43 -32.55
CA VAL A 148 -11.47 34.71 -33.55
C VAL A 148 -11.80 36.21 -33.83
N PRO A 149 -12.08 36.70 -35.08
CA PRO A 149 -13.14 36.21 -36.00
C PRO A 149 -12.94 36.35 -37.54
N GLY A 150 -13.87 35.76 -38.30
CA GLY A 150 -14.07 35.93 -39.74
C GLY A 150 -15.04 34.91 -40.30
#